data_AF-A0A0L1JHA3-F1
#
_entry.id   AF-A0A0L1JHA3-F1
#
_cell.length_a   1.000
_cell.length_b   1.000
_cell.length_c   1.000
_cell.angle_alpha   90.00
_cell.angle_beta   90.00
_cell.angle_gamma   90.00
#
_symmetry.space_group_name_H-M   'P 1'
#
loop_
_entity.id
_entity.type
_entity.pdbx_description
1 polymer ?
#
loop_
_entity_poly.entity_id
_entity_poly.type
_entity_poly.pdbx_seq_one_letter_code
_entity_poly.pdbx_strand_id
1 'polypeptide(L)'
;MICNRARVIVVGTLVLILLWLSSSSLLRLYYLLRMPFVWKASSADAIISQQHDDFDVTFADYDANYSTYATGIRPYIPRRIHHIHLGLNSPPKNWLDARAECLKHHEFWEAHLWTDDNADSFVQENYPHLYAMWTNYPFNVQRVDALRYMILQKYGGAVLDFDLACKRSLEPLRRFEFVAPAANPAGFSIGMMLATPNNPYVHALVDNLPVYNQVWPFLPYATVMFSTGCHYASTIFTLQSNRTSIRILAGPSDQPRMHMLNGVVNTPLFRHFGSSSWHGMMRD
;
A
#
# COMPACT_ATOMS: atom_id res chain seq x y z
N MET A 1 -28.13 -31.27 42.65
CA MET A 1 -26.76 -31.32 42.06
C MET A 1 -26.71 -31.03 40.56
N ILE A 2 -27.64 -31.52 39.72
CA ILE A 2 -27.60 -31.36 38.25
C ILE A 2 -27.74 -29.89 37.78
N CYS A 3 -28.59 -29.10 38.45
CA CYS A 3 -28.85 -27.70 38.10
C CYS A 3 -27.62 -26.78 38.29
N ASN A 4 -26.74 -27.10 39.25
CA ASN A 4 -25.53 -26.32 39.53
C ASN A 4 -24.43 -26.58 38.48
N ARG A 5 -24.33 -27.83 37.98
CA ARG A 5 -23.42 -28.20 36.88
C ARG A 5 -23.83 -27.54 35.57
N ALA A 6 -25.13 -27.51 35.25
CA ALA A 6 -25.65 -26.84 34.07
C ALA A 6 -25.37 -25.32 34.09
N ARG A 7 -25.56 -24.66 35.25
CA ARG A 7 -25.20 -23.23 35.41
C ARG A 7 -23.71 -22.95 35.21
N VAL A 8 -22.83 -23.78 35.77
CA VAL A 8 -21.38 -23.61 35.61
C VAL A 8 -20.95 -23.80 34.15
N ILE A 9 -21.56 -24.75 33.42
CA ILE A 9 -21.28 -24.96 32.00
C ILE A 9 -21.75 -23.77 31.16
N VAL A 10 -22.96 -23.25 31.42
CA VAL A 10 -23.52 -22.08 30.71
C VAL A 10 -22.71 -20.82 30.99
N VAL A 11 -22.34 -20.57 32.24
CA VAL A 11 -21.49 -19.42 32.60
C VAL A 11 -20.09 -19.59 32.01
N GLY A 12 -19.50 -20.78 32.07
CA GLY A 12 -18.19 -21.06 31.48
C GLY A 12 -18.17 -20.88 29.96
N THR A 13 -19.23 -21.34 29.26
CA THR A 13 -19.38 -21.10 27.81
C THR A 13 -19.60 -19.63 27.50
N LEU A 14 -20.42 -18.90 28.26
CA LEU A 14 -20.59 -17.45 28.10
C LEU A 14 -19.29 -16.68 28.34
N VAL A 15 -18.51 -17.04 29.36
CA VAL A 15 -17.20 -16.43 29.63
C VAL A 15 -16.20 -16.75 28.51
N LEU A 16 -16.17 -17.98 28.01
CA LEU A 16 -15.33 -18.36 26.87
C LEU A 16 -15.74 -17.63 25.58
N ILE A 17 -17.04 -17.47 25.33
CA ILE A 17 -17.56 -16.69 24.20
C ILE A 17 -17.19 -15.21 24.37
N LEU A 18 -17.32 -14.63 25.56
CA LEU A 18 -16.94 -13.24 25.83
C LEU A 18 -15.42 -13.03 25.70
N LEU A 19 -14.60 -13.95 26.20
CA LEU A 19 -13.15 -13.93 26.04
C LEU A 19 -12.75 -14.07 24.57
N TRP A 20 -13.41 -14.96 23.83
CA TRP A 20 -13.22 -15.13 22.40
C TRP A 20 -13.61 -13.86 21.63
N LEU A 21 -14.80 -13.29 21.89
CA LEU A 21 -15.30 -12.02 21.34
C LEU A 21 -14.40 -10.83 21.67
N SER A 22 -13.77 -10.83 22.85
CA SER A 22 -12.81 -9.81 23.27
C SER A 22 -11.39 -10.04 22.75
N SER A 23 -11.14 -11.15 22.04
CA SER A 23 -9.82 -11.46 21.53
C SER A 23 -9.41 -10.41 20.49
N SER A 24 -8.15 -9.97 20.57
CA SER A 24 -7.57 -8.99 19.65
C SER A 24 -7.70 -9.45 18.18
N SER A 25 -7.75 -10.76 17.94
CA SER A 25 -7.94 -11.36 16.61
C SER A 25 -9.32 -11.10 16.02
N LEU A 26 -10.40 -11.19 16.79
CA LEU A 26 -11.74 -10.89 16.28
C LEU A 26 -11.93 -9.39 16.04
N LEU A 27 -11.32 -8.55 16.87
CA LEU A 27 -11.34 -7.11 16.64
C LEU A 27 -10.64 -6.74 15.33
N ARG A 28 -9.47 -7.34 15.04
CA ARG A 28 -8.77 -7.14 13.77
C ARG A 28 -9.56 -7.66 12.58
N LEU A 29 -10.18 -8.84 12.71
CA LEU A 29 -11.07 -9.36 11.68
C LEU A 29 -12.25 -8.42 11.44
N TYR A 30 -12.87 -7.90 12.50
CA TYR A 30 -13.91 -6.89 12.40
C TYR A 30 -13.42 -5.63 11.65
N TYR A 31 -12.20 -5.14 11.93
CA TYR A 31 -11.63 -4.00 11.21
C TYR A 31 -11.35 -4.29 9.73
N LEU A 32 -10.88 -5.49 9.40
CA LEU A 32 -10.73 -5.92 8.01
C LEU A 32 -12.08 -5.97 7.30
N LEU A 33 -13.09 -6.61 7.90
CA LEU A 33 -14.40 -6.78 7.27
C LEU A 33 -15.19 -5.48 7.18
N ARG A 34 -15.06 -4.56 8.14
CA ARG A 34 -15.75 -3.26 8.10
C ARG A 34 -15.18 -2.32 7.04
N MET A 35 -13.90 -2.47 6.68
CA MET A 35 -13.15 -1.49 5.87
C MET A 35 -13.91 -1.05 4.60
N PRO A 36 -14.43 -1.97 3.75
CA PRO A 36 -15.11 -1.57 2.52
C PRO A 36 -16.36 -0.73 2.76
N PHE A 37 -17.08 -0.98 3.85
CA PHE A 37 -18.34 -0.31 4.19
C PHE A 37 -18.12 1.10 4.73
N VAL A 38 -17.00 1.34 5.42
CA VAL A 38 -16.66 2.65 5.99
C VAL A 38 -15.74 3.47 5.09
N TRP A 39 -15.19 2.88 4.02
CA TRP A 39 -14.18 3.50 3.16
C TRP A 39 -14.64 4.85 2.59
N LYS A 40 -15.85 4.91 2.01
CA LYS A 40 -16.36 6.13 1.37
C LYS A 40 -16.41 7.32 2.35
N ALA A 41 -16.88 7.09 3.57
CA ALA A 41 -16.92 8.12 4.60
C ALA A 41 -15.51 8.44 5.13
N SER A 42 -14.66 7.43 5.32
CA SER A 42 -13.32 7.59 5.90
C SER A 42 -12.34 8.31 4.96
N SER A 43 -12.56 8.24 3.65
CA SER A 43 -11.67 8.79 2.62
C SER A 43 -12.14 10.12 2.04
N ALA A 44 -13.33 10.62 2.39
CA ALA A 44 -13.94 11.79 1.75
C ALA A 44 -13.00 13.01 1.70
N ASP A 45 -12.38 13.35 2.83
CA ASP A 45 -11.46 14.50 2.93
C ASP A 45 -10.02 14.18 2.47
N ALA A 46 -9.75 12.92 2.15
CA ALA A 46 -8.44 12.48 1.66
C ALA A 46 -8.37 12.44 0.13
N ILE A 47 -9.51 12.49 -0.59
CA ILE A 47 -9.52 12.48 -2.05
C ILE A 47 -8.93 13.80 -2.57
N ILE A 48 -7.88 13.70 -3.39
CA ILE A 48 -7.28 14.87 -4.04
C ILE A 48 -8.32 15.49 -4.98
N SER A 49 -8.48 16.82 -4.90
CA SER A 49 -9.37 17.55 -5.81
C SER A 49 -8.87 18.96 -6.09
N GLN A 50 -9.35 19.54 -7.20
CA GLN A 50 -9.07 20.93 -7.52
C GLN A 50 -9.59 21.88 -6.44
N GLN A 51 -10.78 21.64 -5.88
CA GLN A 51 -11.38 22.53 -4.89
C GLN A 51 -10.63 22.53 -3.54
N HIS A 52 -10.13 21.38 -3.11
CA HIS A 52 -9.52 21.22 -1.80
C HIS A 52 -7.99 21.42 -1.83
N ASP A 53 -7.32 20.94 -2.88
CA ASP A 53 -5.85 20.87 -2.92
C ASP A 53 -5.22 21.78 -3.99
N ASP A 54 -6.03 22.51 -4.77
CA ASP A 54 -5.59 23.27 -5.95
C ASP A 54 -4.70 22.42 -6.86
N PHE A 55 -5.24 21.25 -7.23
CA PHE A 55 -4.53 20.21 -7.97
C PHE A 55 -5.37 19.65 -9.10
N ASP A 56 -4.85 19.75 -10.33
CA ASP A 56 -5.44 19.12 -11.51
C ASP A 56 -5.21 17.60 -11.50
N VAL A 57 -6.23 16.85 -11.08
CA VAL A 57 -6.19 15.38 -11.07
C VAL A 57 -6.17 14.76 -12.47
N THR A 58 -6.45 15.50 -13.54
CA THR A 58 -6.35 14.97 -14.92
C THR A 58 -4.90 14.98 -15.43
N PHE A 59 -4.04 15.74 -14.76
CA PHE A 59 -2.67 16.06 -15.17
C PHE A 59 -2.57 16.77 -16.54
N ALA A 60 -3.65 17.36 -17.04
CA ALA A 60 -3.60 18.15 -18.27
C ALA A 60 -2.69 19.39 -18.11
N ASP A 61 -2.65 19.98 -16.92
CA ASP A 61 -1.90 21.21 -16.63
C ASP A 61 -0.42 20.98 -16.30
N TYR A 62 0.04 19.72 -16.25
CA TYR A 62 1.43 19.38 -15.95
C TYR A 62 2.18 18.92 -17.19
N ASP A 63 3.05 19.79 -17.70
CA ASP A 63 4.00 19.49 -18.77
C ASP A 63 4.94 18.33 -18.43
N ALA A 64 5.52 17.71 -19.46
CA ALA A 64 6.45 16.60 -19.30
C ALA A 64 7.67 16.93 -18.40
N ASN A 65 8.10 18.20 -18.41
CA ASN A 65 9.25 18.70 -17.65
C ASN A 65 8.84 19.49 -16.38
N TYR A 66 7.61 19.27 -15.87
CA TYR A 66 7.12 19.96 -14.69
C TYR A 66 8.08 19.81 -13.50
N SER A 67 8.32 20.90 -12.78
CA SER A 67 9.14 20.96 -11.57
C SER A 67 8.44 21.74 -10.48
N THR A 68 8.23 21.11 -9.31
CA THR A 68 7.67 21.80 -8.14
C THR A 68 8.56 22.93 -7.63
N TYR A 69 9.87 22.86 -7.89
CA TYR A 69 10.80 23.91 -7.51
C TYR A 69 10.51 25.23 -8.25
N ALA A 70 10.20 25.14 -9.55
CA ALA A 70 9.92 26.30 -10.38
C ALA A 70 8.59 27.00 -10.00
N THR A 71 7.67 26.27 -9.34
CA THR A 71 6.36 26.80 -8.93
C THR A 71 6.34 27.39 -7.52
N GLY A 72 7.44 27.29 -6.76
CA GLY A 72 7.50 27.71 -5.35
C GLY A 72 6.75 26.80 -4.38
N ILE A 73 6.18 25.69 -4.87
CA ILE A 73 5.48 24.69 -4.05
C ILE A 73 6.52 23.83 -3.34
N ARG A 74 6.45 23.77 -2.00
CA ARG A 74 7.35 22.92 -1.20
C ARG A 74 7.15 21.44 -1.55
N PRO A 75 8.19 20.72 -2.03
CA PRO A 75 8.11 19.28 -2.22
C PRO A 75 8.41 18.57 -0.89
N TYR A 76 7.43 17.81 -0.39
CA TYR A 76 7.58 17.00 0.82
C TYR A 76 8.19 15.64 0.52
N ILE A 77 7.72 14.95 -0.53
CA ILE A 77 8.24 13.65 -0.94
C ILE A 77 9.63 13.86 -1.62
N PRO A 78 10.68 13.08 -1.28
CA PRO A 78 11.99 13.19 -1.92
C PRO A 78 12.00 12.61 -3.34
N ARG A 79 12.96 13.03 -4.18
CA ARG A 79 13.17 12.52 -5.55
C ARG A 79 13.82 11.14 -5.53
N ARG A 80 13.08 10.14 -5.05
CA ARG A 80 13.54 8.75 -5.02
C ARG A 80 12.49 7.87 -5.65
N ILE A 81 12.91 6.96 -6.51
CA ILE A 81 12.04 5.97 -7.13
C ILE A 81 12.55 4.58 -6.81
N HIS A 82 11.68 3.76 -6.23
CA HIS A 82 12.00 2.44 -5.74
C HIS A 82 11.17 1.40 -6.50
N HIS A 83 11.83 0.37 -6.99
CA HIS A 83 11.17 -0.83 -7.50
C HIS A 83 11.66 -2.03 -6.71
N ILE A 84 10.78 -3.00 -6.49
CA ILE A 84 11.08 -4.20 -5.70
C ILE A 84 10.85 -5.43 -6.58
N HIS A 85 11.87 -6.28 -6.68
CA HIS A 85 11.77 -7.56 -7.36
C HIS A 85 12.52 -8.62 -6.53
N LEU A 86 11.77 -9.37 -5.73
CA LEU A 86 12.29 -10.49 -4.95
C LEU A 86 11.94 -11.79 -5.65
N GLY A 87 12.88 -12.73 -5.70
CA GLY A 87 12.74 -14.03 -6.34
C GLY A 87 13.87 -14.30 -7.33
N LEU A 88 14.12 -15.60 -7.56
CA LEU A 88 15.23 -16.09 -8.38
C LEU A 88 15.08 -15.80 -9.88
N ASN A 89 13.84 -15.62 -10.35
CA ASN A 89 13.54 -15.41 -11.76
C ASN A 89 13.72 -13.94 -12.11
N SER A 90 14.34 -13.62 -13.25
CA SER A 90 14.39 -12.24 -13.74
C SER A 90 12.98 -11.72 -14.06
N PRO A 91 12.72 -10.40 -13.90
CA PRO A 91 11.45 -9.81 -14.32
C PRO A 91 11.19 -10.07 -15.82
N PRO A 92 9.94 -10.30 -16.23
CA PRO A 92 9.55 -10.34 -17.63
C PRO A 92 10.00 -9.09 -18.39
N LYS A 93 10.35 -9.23 -19.68
CA LYS A 93 10.86 -8.13 -20.51
C LYS A 93 9.93 -6.91 -20.50
N ASN A 94 8.62 -7.12 -20.60
CA ASN A 94 7.65 -6.03 -20.59
C ASN A 94 7.65 -5.23 -19.27
N TRP A 95 8.02 -5.84 -18.14
CA TRP A 95 8.20 -5.14 -16.86
C TRP A 95 9.50 -4.35 -16.83
N LEU A 96 10.58 -4.90 -17.40
CA LEU A 96 11.84 -4.16 -17.56
C LEU A 96 11.65 -2.93 -18.45
N ASP A 97 10.91 -3.09 -19.56
CA ASP A 97 10.54 -1.99 -20.46
C ASP A 97 9.67 -0.95 -19.71
N ALA A 98 8.71 -1.39 -18.89
CA ALA A 98 7.86 -0.51 -18.08
C ALA A 98 8.68 0.33 -17.09
N ARG A 99 9.58 -0.32 -16.34
CA ARG A 99 10.51 0.35 -15.44
C ARG A 99 11.40 1.33 -16.18
N ALA A 100 11.91 0.99 -17.36
CA ALA A 100 12.74 1.88 -18.16
C ALA A 100 11.99 3.17 -18.57
N GLU A 101 10.72 3.08 -18.96
CA GLU A 101 9.88 4.27 -19.21
C GLU A 101 9.70 5.12 -17.94
N CYS A 102 9.54 4.49 -16.77
CA CYS A 102 9.55 5.23 -15.51
C CYS A 102 10.86 5.97 -15.26
N LEU A 103 12.02 5.33 -15.44
CA LEU A 103 13.30 6.00 -15.24
C LEU A 103 13.52 7.17 -16.22
N LYS A 104 13.08 7.02 -17.48
CA LYS A 104 13.14 8.08 -18.49
C LYS A 104 12.33 9.33 -18.10
N HIS A 105 11.22 9.16 -17.40
CA HIS A 105 10.42 10.30 -16.91
C HIS A 105 10.92 10.87 -15.57
N HIS A 106 11.96 10.28 -14.98
CA HIS A 106 12.47 10.63 -13.66
C HIS A 106 14.01 10.68 -13.65
N GLU A 107 14.64 11.23 -14.71
CA GLU A 107 16.10 11.25 -14.88
C GLU A 107 16.85 11.95 -13.73
N PHE A 108 16.19 12.89 -13.04
CA PHE A 108 16.73 13.61 -11.90
C PHE A 108 16.37 13.00 -10.53
N TRP A 109 15.80 11.78 -10.51
CA TRP A 109 15.46 11.07 -9.29
C TRP A 109 16.49 9.96 -9.01
N GLU A 110 16.77 9.75 -7.73
CA GLU A 110 17.60 8.64 -7.28
C GLU A 110 16.82 7.33 -7.47
N ALA A 111 17.32 6.46 -8.35
CA ALA A 111 16.68 5.19 -8.66
C ALA A 111 17.25 4.05 -7.82
N HIS A 112 16.37 3.33 -7.13
CA HIS A 112 16.72 2.14 -6.36
C HIS A 112 16.00 0.91 -6.92
N LEU A 113 16.73 -0.19 -6.97
CA LEU A 113 16.19 -1.50 -7.25
C LEU A 113 16.49 -2.41 -6.05
N TRP A 114 15.43 -2.93 -5.44
CA TRP A 114 15.50 -3.83 -4.30
C TRP A 114 15.36 -5.28 -4.78
N THR A 115 16.37 -6.09 -4.52
CA THR A 115 16.46 -7.52 -4.91
C THR A 115 16.83 -8.36 -3.69
N ASP A 116 16.87 -9.68 -3.83
CA ASP A 116 17.35 -10.57 -2.76
C ASP A 116 18.78 -10.22 -2.31
N ASP A 117 19.60 -9.60 -3.16
CA ASP A 117 20.99 -9.22 -2.85
C ASP A 117 21.09 -8.08 -1.82
N ASN A 118 20.07 -7.22 -1.69
CA ASN A 118 20.14 -6.02 -0.86
C ASN A 118 18.96 -5.86 0.12
N ALA A 119 17.81 -6.49 -0.17
CA ALA A 119 16.63 -6.37 0.66
C ALA A 119 16.83 -7.04 2.02
N ASP A 120 17.50 -8.19 2.06
CA ASP A 120 17.73 -8.95 3.29
C ASP A 120 18.56 -8.15 4.31
N SER A 121 19.72 -7.65 3.89
CA SER A 121 20.58 -6.79 4.72
C SER A 121 19.86 -5.52 5.14
N PHE A 122 19.09 -4.88 4.25
CA PHE A 122 18.31 -3.70 4.60
C PHE A 122 17.33 -3.96 5.74
N VAL A 123 16.54 -5.05 5.67
CA VAL A 123 15.58 -5.39 6.73
C VAL A 123 16.31 -5.79 8.00
N GLN A 124 17.38 -6.58 7.92
CA GLN A 124 18.14 -7.00 9.09
C GLN A 124 18.75 -5.81 9.84
N GLU A 125 19.29 -4.82 9.13
CA GLU A 125 19.95 -3.65 9.72
C GLU A 125 18.96 -2.62 10.25
N ASN A 126 17.86 -2.37 9.54
CA ASN A 126 16.93 -1.28 9.86
C ASN A 126 15.71 -1.74 10.66
N TYR A 127 15.33 -3.02 10.54
CA TYR A 127 14.14 -3.62 11.15
C TYR A 127 14.44 -4.98 11.78
N PRO A 128 15.49 -5.12 12.62
CA PRO A 128 15.87 -6.42 13.18
C PRO A 128 14.73 -7.11 13.96
N HIS A 129 13.84 -6.32 14.57
CA HIS A 129 12.67 -6.81 15.30
C HIS A 129 11.55 -7.38 14.39
N LEU A 130 11.56 -7.07 13.10
CA LEU A 130 10.62 -7.61 12.09
C LEU A 130 11.28 -8.69 11.21
N TYR A 131 12.61 -8.79 11.21
CA TYR A 131 13.35 -9.63 10.28
C TYR A 131 12.87 -11.09 10.29
N ALA A 132 12.75 -11.71 11.47
CA ALA A 132 12.27 -13.09 11.59
C ALA A 132 10.84 -13.28 11.05
N MET A 133 9.95 -12.30 11.20
CA MET A 133 8.62 -12.36 10.60
C MET A 133 8.71 -12.22 9.08
N TRP A 134 9.49 -11.24 8.61
CA TRP A 134 9.63 -10.94 7.19
C TRP A 134 10.21 -12.11 6.40
N THR A 135 11.23 -12.80 6.92
CA THR A 135 11.81 -13.99 6.26
C THR A 135 10.88 -15.21 6.28
N ASN A 136 9.92 -15.26 7.21
CA ASN A 136 8.99 -16.38 7.37
C ASN A 136 7.59 -16.13 6.80
N TYR A 137 7.38 -15.05 6.03
CA TYR A 137 6.13 -14.89 5.29
C TYR A 137 5.93 -16.07 4.33
N PRO A 138 4.73 -16.71 4.32
CA PRO A 138 4.50 -17.89 3.49
C PRO A 138 4.45 -17.58 1.99
N PHE A 139 4.19 -16.32 1.60
CA PHE A 139 4.17 -15.89 0.21
C PHE A 139 5.16 -14.76 -0.02
N ASN A 140 6.00 -14.88 -1.06
CA ASN A 140 7.02 -13.88 -1.37
C ASN A 140 6.42 -12.48 -1.62
N VAL A 141 5.20 -12.41 -2.13
CA VAL A 141 4.50 -11.13 -2.31
C VAL A 141 4.24 -10.39 -0.98
N GLN A 142 4.07 -11.10 0.14
CA GLN A 142 3.98 -10.44 1.46
C GLN A 142 5.31 -9.80 1.87
N ARG A 143 6.44 -10.42 1.47
CA ARG A 143 7.78 -9.84 1.67
C ARG A 143 7.95 -8.57 0.87
N VAL A 144 7.57 -8.59 -0.40
CA VAL A 144 7.56 -7.41 -1.30
C VAL A 144 6.68 -6.32 -0.71
N ASP A 145 5.48 -6.68 -0.25
CA ASP A 145 4.53 -5.75 0.33
C ASP A 145 5.06 -5.08 1.59
N ALA A 146 5.53 -5.85 2.56
CA ALA A 146 6.09 -5.33 3.80
C ALA A 146 7.34 -4.47 3.53
N LEU A 147 8.19 -4.90 2.59
CA LEU A 147 9.39 -4.18 2.21
C LEU A 147 9.07 -2.79 1.63
N ARG A 148 7.97 -2.63 0.88
CA ARG A 148 7.53 -1.30 0.40
C ARG A 148 7.32 -0.32 1.54
N TYR A 149 6.68 -0.76 2.62
CA TYR A 149 6.38 0.09 3.76
C TYR A 149 7.65 0.47 4.52
N MET A 150 8.55 -0.49 4.72
CA MET A 150 9.84 -0.29 5.37
C MET A 150 10.74 0.68 4.57
N ILE A 151 10.80 0.54 3.24
CA ILE A 151 11.53 1.46 2.35
C ILE A 151 10.96 2.87 2.46
N LEU A 152 9.64 3.03 2.32
CA LEU A 152 9.00 4.35 2.38
C LEU A 152 9.15 5.01 3.76
N GLN A 153 9.06 4.23 4.85
CA GLN A 153 9.28 4.74 6.20
C GLN A 153 10.70 5.31 6.33
N LYS A 154 11.71 4.54 5.91
CA LYS A 154 13.12 4.92 6.03
C LYS A 154 13.54 6.05 5.10
N TYR A 155 13.19 5.94 3.82
CA TYR A 155 13.74 6.78 2.76
C TYR A 155 12.75 7.77 2.15
N GLY A 156 11.45 7.58 2.37
CA GLY A 156 10.40 8.27 1.60
C GLY A 156 10.48 7.91 0.11
N GLY A 157 9.96 8.80 -0.74
CA GLY A 157 10.04 8.66 -2.20
C GLY A 157 8.79 8.04 -2.80
N ALA A 158 8.93 7.45 -3.98
CA ALA A 158 7.89 6.71 -4.69
C ALA A 158 8.28 5.23 -4.79
N VAL A 159 7.43 4.33 -4.32
CA VAL A 159 7.51 2.90 -4.67
C VAL A 159 6.48 2.60 -5.74
N LEU A 160 6.91 1.96 -6.83
CA LEU A 160 6.08 1.55 -7.95
C LEU A 160 6.20 0.05 -8.21
N ASP A 161 5.08 -0.58 -8.55
CA ASP A 161 5.07 -1.93 -9.12
C ASP A 161 5.78 -1.95 -10.48
N PHE A 162 6.39 -3.10 -10.78
CA PHE A 162 7.20 -3.29 -11.97
C PHE A 162 6.43 -3.24 -13.30
N ASP A 163 5.11 -3.35 -13.26
CA ASP A 163 4.25 -3.40 -14.43
C ASP A 163 3.53 -2.07 -14.71
N LEU A 164 3.97 -1.00 -14.05
CA LEU A 164 3.59 0.37 -14.30
C LEU A 164 4.59 1.03 -15.26
N ALA A 165 4.19 1.24 -16.51
CA ALA A 165 4.95 2.06 -17.45
C ALA A 165 4.51 3.53 -17.30
N CYS A 166 5.38 4.38 -16.75
CA CYS A 166 5.09 5.79 -16.57
C CYS A 166 4.93 6.49 -17.94
N LYS A 167 4.00 7.43 -18.01
CA LYS A 167 3.75 8.29 -19.18
C LYS A 167 4.24 9.73 -18.96
N ARG A 168 4.58 10.07 -17.71
CA ARG A 168 5.04 11.38 -17.25
C ARG A 168 5.69 11.27 -15.88
N SER A 169 6.30 12.37 -15.43
CA SER A 169 6.87 12.47 -14.10
C SER A 169 5.79 12.52 -13.01
N LEU A 170 6.10 11.94 -11.84
CA LEU A 170 5.30 12.01 -10.62
C LEU A 170 5.60 13.27 -9.79
N GLU A 171 6.44 14.17 -10.31
CA GLU A 171 6.83 15.41 -9.65
C GLU A 171 5.66 16.24 -9.09
N PRO A 172 4.51 16.41 -9.77
CA PRO A 172 3.37 17.16 -9.22
C PRO A 172 2.85 16.60 -7.88
N LEU A 173 2.90 15.28 -7.69
CA LEU A 173 2.40 14.61 -6.49
C LEU A 173 3.29 14.85 -5.26
N ARG A 174 4.52 15.35 -5.44
CA ARG A 174 5.48 15.56 -4.35
C ARG A 174 5.10 16.68 -3.39
N ARG A 175 4.09 17.49 -3.73
CA ARG A 175 3.52 18.52 -2.85
C ARG A 175 2.70 17.96 -1.69
N PHE A 176 2.42 16.66 -1.69
CA PHE A 176 1.71 15.96 -0.62
C PHE A 176 2.67 15.17 0.26
N GLU A 177 2.24 14.79 1.47
CA GLU A 177 3.08 14.00 2.38
C GLU A 177 2.93 12.50 2.17
N PHE A 178 1.78 12.05 1.67
CA PHE A 178 1.51 10.68 1.25
C PHE A 178 0.51 10.69 0.08
N VAL A 179 0.76 9.88 -0.95
CA VAL A 179 -0.17 9.66 -2.07
C VAL A 179 -0.25 8.20 -2.45
N ALA A 180 -1.46 7.69 -2.65
CA ALA A 180 -1.71 6.42 -3.32
C ALA A 180 -2.99 6.49 -4.17
N PRO A 181 -3.11 5.74 -5.28
CA PRO A 181 -4.29 5.80 -6.13
C PRO A 181 -5.45 5.03 -5.51
N ALA A 182 -6.68 5.50 -5.72
CA ALA A 182 -7.87 4.77 -5.30
C ALA A 182 -7.90 3.34 -5.89
N ALA A 183 -8.50 2.40 -5.16
CA ALA A 183 -8.68 1.01 -5.60
C ALA A 183 -10.17 0.68 -5.79
N ASN A 184 -10.42 -0.39 -6.55
CA ASN A 184 -11.74 -0.95 -6.76
C ASN A 184 -11.87 -2.28 -5.99
N PRO A 185 -12.98 -2.55 -5.28
CA PRO A 185 -14.17 -1.69 -5.12
C PRO A 185 -14.05 -0.63 -4.02
N ALA A 186 -13.09 -0.78 -3.09
CA ALA A 186 -12.86 0.15 -2.00
C ALA A 186 -11.37 0.10 -1.57
N GLY A 187 -10.90 1.15 -0.92
CA GLY A 187 -9.51 1.29 -0.51
C GLY A 187 -8.66 2.08 -1.51
N PHE A 188 -7.35 1.94 -1.36
CA PHE A 188 -6.34 2.46 -2.28
C PHE A 188 -5.38 1.34 -2.69
N SER A 189 -4.74 1.46 -3.84
CA SER A 189 -3.76 0.49 -4.33
C SER A 189 -2.38 0.77 -3.76
N ILE A 190 -1.66 -0.28 -3.41
CA ILE A 190 -0.28 -0.25 -2.91
C ILE A 190 0.75 -0.35 -4.04
N GLY A 191 0.30 -0.56 -5.29
CA GLY A 191 1.18 -0.65 -6.46
C GLY A 191 1.79 0.69 -6.89
N MET A 192 1.24 1.80 -6.38
CA MET A 192 1.91 3.09 -6.36
C MET A 192 1.72 3.70 -4.98
N MET A 193 2.82 4.01 -4.30
CA MET A 193 2.80 4.73 -3.03
C MET A 193 3.92 5.77 -3.00
N LEU A 194 3.57 7.00 -2.69
CA LEU A 194 4.53 8.07 -2.44
C LEU A 194 4.43 8.52 -0.99
N ALA A 195 5.57 8.76 -0.34
CA ALA A 195 5.57 9.24 1.04
C ALA A 195 6.79 10.11 1.38
N THR A 196 6.60 10.98 2.36
CA THR A 196 7.68 11.61 3.13
C THR A 196 8.46 10.56 3.93
N PRO A 197 9.76 10.76 4.18
CA PRO A 197 10.49 9.97 5.17
C PRO A 197 9.82 10.15 6.54
N ASN A 198 9.74 9.07 7.32
CA ASN A 198 9.09 9.05 8.63
C ASN A 198 7.60 9.48 8.62
N ASN A 199 6.89 9.27 7.51
CA ASN A 199 5.46 9.59 7.44
C ASN A 199 4.65 8.82 8.51
N PRO A 200 3.84 9.49 9.37
CA PRO A 200 3.15 8.83 10.48
C PRO A 200 2.24 7.68 10.07
N TYR A 201 1.59 7.77 8.91
CA TYR A 201 0.75 6.70 8.40
C TYR A 201 1.58 5.50 7.94
N VAL A 202 2.72 5.73 7.28
CA VAL A 202 3.64 4.64 6.89
C VAL A 202 4.27 3.97 8.11
N HIS A 203 4.56 4.74 9.19
CA HIS A 203 4.92 4.15 10.49
C HIS A 203 3.83 3.20 10.99
N ALA A 204 2.56 3.64 10.99
CA ALA A 204 1.45 2.79 11.40
C ALA A 204 1.32 1.53 10.56
N LEU A 205 1.64 1.58 9.25
CA LEU A 205 1.72 0.37 8.41
C LEU A 205 2.84 -0.56 8.90
N VAL A 206 4.07 -0.07 9.10
CA VAL A 206 5.18 -0.93 9.53
C VAL A 206 4.91 -1.54 10.92
N ASP A 207 4.46 -0.73 11.88
CA ASP A 207 4.24 -1.14 13.27
C ASP A 207 3.13 -2.19 13.41
N ASN A 208 2.16 -2.21 12.48
CA ASN A 208 1.03 -3.16 12.53
C ASN A 208 1.31 -4.46 11.78
N LEU A 209 2.40 -4.59 11.01
CA LEU A 209 2.72 -5.82 10.26
C LEU A 209 2.68 -7.09 11.13
N PRO A 210 3.28 -7.14 12.35
CA PRO A 210 3.24 -8.35 13.19
C PRO A 210 1.84 -8.76 13.60
N VAL A 211 0.98 -7.79 13.90
CA VAL A 211 -0.36 -8.06 14.44
C VAL A 211 -1.33 -8.53 13.34
N TYR A 212 -1.08 -8.13 12.10
CA TYR A 212 -1.86 -8.53 10.94
C TYR A 212 -1.23 -9.70 10.14
N ASN A 213 -0.06 -10.20 10.53
CA ASN A 213 0.53 -11.41 9.97
C ASN A 213 -0.27 -12.67 10.36
N GLN A 214 -1.44 -12.85 9.76
CA GLN A 214 -2.33 -13.98 9.96
C GLN A 214 -2.39 -14.83 8.70
N VAL A 215 -2.13 -16.13 8.85
CA VAL A 215 -2.29 -17.11 7.78
C VAL A 215 -3.73 -17.63 7.80
N TRP A 216 -4.40 -17.55 6.67
CA TRP A 216 -5.77 -18.03 6.46
C TRP A 216 -5.71 -19.34 5.68
N PRO A 217 -5.87 -20.51 6.35
CA PRO A 217 -5.77 -21.80 5.68
C PRO A 217 -6.70 -21.87 4.48
N PHE A 218 -6.18 -22.38 3.34
CA PHE A 218 -6.91 -22.53 2.07
C PHE A 218 -7.35 -21.22 1.40
N LEU A 219 -6.98 -20.06 1.95
CA LEU A 219 -7.30 -18.75 1.40
C LEU A 219 -6.01 -17.92 1.19
N PRO A 220 -5.16 -18.30 0.21
CA PRO A 220 -3.88 -17.60 -0.03
C PRO A 220 -4.10 -16.12 -0.36
N TYR A 221 -5.12 -15.81 -1.18
CA TYR A 221 -5.48 -14.44 -1.50
C TYR A 221 -5.84 -13.61 -0.26
N ALA A 222 -6.67 -14.16 0.65
CA ALA A 222 -7.03 -13.46 1.89
C ALA A 222 -5.83 -13.31 2.81
N THR A 223 -4.98 -14.34 2.91
CA THR A 223 -3.72 -14.31 3.69
C THR A 223 -2.88 -13.12 3.29
N VAL A 224 -2.66 -12.93 1.99
CA VAL A 224 -1.86 -11.83 1.48
C VAL A 224 -2.58 -10.48 1.67
N MET A 225 -3.82 -10.36 1.20
CA MET A 225 -4.54 -9.09 1.18
C MET A 225 -4.79 -8.50 2.57
N PHE A 226 -5.04 -9.36 3.57
CA PHE A 226 -5.36 -8.94 4.93
C PHE A 226 -4.13 -8.78 5.84
N SER A 227 -2.95 -9.22 5.41
CA SER A 227 -1.71 -9.09 6.19
C SER A 227 -0.84 -7.93 5.74
N THR A 228 -0.59 -7.82 4.44
CA THR A 228 0.37 -6.86 3.88
C THR A 228 -0.17 -6.16 2.62
N GLY A 229 -1.27 -6.65 2.05
CA GLY A 229 -1.81 -6.12 0.80
C GLY A 229 -2.59 -4.81 0.94
N CYS A 230 -3.28 -4.42 -0.12
CA CYS A 230 -3.95 -3.12 -0.18
C CYS A 230 -5.17 -3.03 0.74
N HIS A 231 -5.82 -4.17 1.04
CA HIS A 231 -6.92 -4.22 1.99
C HIS A 231 -6.44 -4.00 3.43
N TYR A 232 -5.31 -4.61 3.80
CA TYR A 232 -4.61 -4.32 5.05
C TYR A 232 -4.28 -2.83 5.17
N ALA A 233 -3.59 -2.26 4.18
CA ALA A 233 -3.18 -0.86 4.24
C ALA A 233 -4.39 0.08 4.34
N SER A 234 -5.42 -0.15 3.51
CA SER A 234 -6.69 0.59 3.60
C SER A 234 -7.39 0.43 4.95
N THR A 235 -7.26 -0.72 5.61
CA THR A 235 -7.79 -0.93 6.96
C THR A 235 -7.07 -0.05 7.97
N ILE A 236 -5.73 -0.02 7.94
CA ILE A 236 -4.92 0.86 8.80
C ILE A 236 -5.25 2.34 8.55
N PHE A 237 -5.52 2.74 7.30
CA PHE A 237 -6.00 4.08 6.97
C PHE A 237 -7.31 4.41 7.71
N THR A 238 -8.30 3.51 7.71
CA THR A 238 -9.56 3.75 8.43
C THR A 238 -9.38 3.84 9.94
N LEU A 239 -8.27 3.36 10.48
CA LEU A 239 -7.96 3.42 11.91
C LEU A 239 -7.23 4.70 12.34
N GLN A 240 -6.72 5.49 11.39
CA GLN A 240 -6.03 6.75 11.71
C GLN A 240 -7.00 7.78 12.30
N SER A 241 -6.61 8.42 13.42
CA SER A 241 -7.38 9.52 14.01
C SER A 241 -7.25 10.81 13.21
N ASN A 242 -6.08 11.04 12.60
CA ASN A 242 -5.81 12.16 11.71
C ASN A 242 -5.39 11.65 10.32
N ARG A 243 -6.14 12.03 9.29
CA ARG A 243 -5.89 11.65 7.88
C ARG A 243 -5.54 12.85 6.99
N THR A 244 -5.36 14.03 7.58
CA THR A 244 -5.20 15.31 6.85
C THR A 244 -3.95 15.37 5.98
N SER A 245 -2.93 14.55 6.23
CA SER A 245 -1.72 14.45 5.40
C SER A 245 -1.74 13.30 4.40
N ILE A 246 -2.76 12.45 4.45
CA ILE A 246 -2.92 11.29 3.57
C ILE A 246 -3.79 11.69 2.39
N ARG A 247 -3.29 11.51 1.17
CA ARG A 247 -4.03 11.83 -0.04
C ARG A 247 -4.25 10.61 -0.92
N ILE A 248 -5.47 10.48 -1.42
CA ILE A 248 -5.89 9.41 -2.30
C ILE A 248 -6.14 10.01 -3.69
N LEU A 249 -5.37 9.55 -4.67
CA LEU A 249 -5.51 9.99 -6.05
C LEU A 249 -6.68 9.24 -6.70
N ALA A 250 -7.80 9.93 -6.87
CA ALA A 250 -8.93 9.49 -7.67
C ALA A 250 -9.07 10.39 -8.90
N GLY A 251 -9.96 10.01 -9.82
CA GLY A 251 -10.31 10.90 -10.93
C GLY A 251 -11.31 11.98 -10.53
N PRO A 252 -11.65 12.89 -11.46
CA PRO A 252 -12.72 13.87 -11.26
C PRO A 252 -14.07 13.18 -11.02
N SER A 253 -15.06 13.92 -10.54
CA SER A 253 -16.36 13.36 -10.12
C SER A 253 -17.11 12.60 -11.22
N ASP A 254 -16.91 12.97 -12.48
CA ASP A 254 -17.46 12.31 -13.67
C ASP A 254 -16.68 11.05 -14.08
N GLN A 255 -15.41 10.93 -13.69
CA GLN A 255 -14.53 9.80 -14.00
C GLN A 255 -13.74 9.32 -12.77
N PRO A 256 -14.40 8.90 -11.67
CA PRO A 256 -13.74 8.62 -10.39
C PRO A 256 -12.70 7.49 -10.46
N ARG A 257 -12.79 6.63 -11.47
CA ARG A 257 -11.89 5.49 -11.68
C ARG A 257 -10.63 5.79 -12.48
N MET A 258 -10.42 7.04 -12.93
CA MET A 258 -9.36 7.45 -13.86
C MET A 258 -7.95 6.95 -13.47
N HIS A 259 -7.64 6.91 -12.17
CA HIS A 259 -6.33 6.50 -11.64
C HIS A 259 -6.30 5.12 -11.00
N MET A 260 -7.41 4.37 -11.02
CA MET A 260 -7.46 3.04 -10.41
C MET A 260 -6.61 2.04 -11.20
N LEU A 261 -5.65 1.41 -10.52
CA LEU A 261 -4.75 0.41 -11.09
C LEU A 261 -5.37 -0.99 -10.98
N ASN A 262 -6.31 -1.32 -11.87
CA ASN A 262 -7.00 -2.62 -11.87
C ASN A 262 -6.98 -3.27 -13.26
N GLY A 263 -6.23 -4.36 -13.40
CA GLY A 263 -6.06 -5.04 -14.69
C GLY A 263 -5.33 -4.17 -15.72
N VAL A 264 -5.44 -4.50 -16.99
CA VAL A 264 -4.79 -3.74 -18.07
C VAL A 264 -5.51 -2.41 -18.26
N VAL A 265 -4.89 -1.30 -17.85
CA VAL A 265 -5.52 0.03 -17.92
C VAL A 265 -4.53 1.10 -18.35
N ASN A 266 -5.03 2.13 -19.01
CA ASN A 266 -4.27 3.34 -19.35
C ASN A 266 -4.84 4.50 -18.53
N THR A 267 -4.03 5.03 -17.63
CA THR A 267 -4.33 6.22 -16.82
C THR A 267 -3.57 7.42 -17.38
N PRO A 268 -3.81 8.66 -16.89
CA PRO A 268 -2.96 9.80 -17.24
C PRO A 268 -1.48 9.61 -16.87
N LEU A 269 -1.22 8.85 -15.80
CA LEU A 269 0.13 8.60 -15.26
C LEU A 269 0.80 7.35 -15.83
N PHE A 270 0.04 6.29 -16.10
CA PHE A 270 0.61 4.97 -16.38
C PHE A 270 -0.10 4.25 -17.52
N ARG A 271 0.65 3.40 -18.23
CA ARG A 271 0.10 2.18 -18.83
C ARG A 271 0.38 1.05 -17.84
N HIS A 272 -0.66 0.50 -17.24
CA HIS A 272 -0.57 -0.62 -16.30
C HIS A 272 -0.81 -1.91 -17.08
N PHE A 273 0.16 -2.82 -17.07
CA PHE A 273 0.08 -4.07 -17.81
C PHE A 273 -0.83 -5.11 -17.16
N GLY A 274 -1.43 -4.80 -16.01
CA GLY A 274 -2.44 -5.64 -15.39
C GLY A 274 -1.91 -7.02 -15.06
N SER A 275 -0.60 -7.14 -14.88
CA SER A 275 -0.06 -8.37 -14.35
C SER A 275 -0.48 -8.35 -12.90
N SER A 276 -1.44 -9.21 -12.56
CA SER A 276 -1.63 -9.56 -11.17
C SER A 276 -0.31 -10.21 -10.76
N SER A 277 0.66 -9.41 -10.33
CA SER A 277 1.97 -9.84 -9.81
C SER A 277 1.74 -10.96 -8.76
N TRP A 278 0.59 -10.90 -8.09
CA TRP A 278 -0.06 -11.92 -7.27
C TRP A 278 -0.25 -13.32 -7.89
N HIS A 279 -0.67 -13.46 -9.15
CA HIS A 279 -1.03 -14.78 -9.74
C HIS A 279 0.20 -15.62 -10.15
N GLY A 280 1.32 -14.95 -10.44
CA GLY A 280 2.61 -15.61 -10.67
C GLY A 280 3.32 -15.92 -9.36
N MET A 281 3.42 -14.94 -8.44
CA MET A 281 4.16 -15.08 -7.18
C MET A 281 3.46 -15.91 -6.08
N MET A 282 2.23 -16.36 -6.30
CA MET A 282 1.57 -17.36 -5.42
C MET A 282 1.92 -18.81 -5.81
N ARG A 283 2.67 -19.02 -6.91
CA ARG A 283 3.04 -20.36 -7.40
C ARG A 283 4.50 -20.75 -7.10
N ASP A 284 5.30 -19.80 -6.63
CA ASP A 284 6.70 -19.99 -6.24
C ASP A 284 6.83 -19.89 -4.71
#